data_AF-A0A3B9YYP9-F1
#
_entry.id   AF-A0A3B9YYP9-F1
#
_cell.length_a   1.000
_cell.length_b   1.000
_cell.length_c   1.000
_cell.angle_alpha   90.00
_cell.angle_beta   90.00
_cell.angle_gamma   90.00
#
_symmetry.space_group_name_H-M   'P 1'
#
loop_
_entity.id
_entity.type
_entity.pdbx_description
1 polymer ?
#
loop_
_entity_poly.entity_id
_entity_poly.type
_entity_poly.pdbx_seq_one_letter_code
_entity_poly.pdbx_strand_id
1 'polypeptide(L)'
;WDVWPAPAIHNPLRGGDYRMPTGIAVDQTGRTLIADSGNHRIVVRNADARTWDFWGGPAGTAPGEFVMPMSVTVGADGDVAVADTGNDRIQIATLRPATSA
;
A
#
# COMPACT_ATOMS: atom_id res chain seq x y z
N TRP A 1 4.70 -13.62 -13.54
CA TRP A 1 3.91 -13.44 -12.30
C TRP A 1 4.76 -12.51 -11.46
N ASP A 2 4.47 -11.23 -11.55
CA ASP A 2 5.54 -10.24 -11.60
C ASP A 2 5.87 -9.65 -10.24
N VAL A 3 7.18 -9.48 -10.07
CA VAL A 3 7.90 -9.09 -8.87
C VAL A 3 7.70 -7.59 -8.63
N TRP A 4 7.33 -7.23 -7.40
CA TRP A 4 7.45 -5.87 -6.85
C TRP A 4 8.93 -5.56 -6.54
N PRO A 5 9.49 -4.38 -6.85
CA PRO A 5 8.84 -3.12 -7.28
C PRO A 5 9.13 -2.70 -8.73
N ALA A 6 8.14 -2.08 -9.40
CA ALA A 6 8.37 -1.20 -10.55
C ALA A 6 9.23 0.01 -10.11
N PRO A 7 9.97 0.70 -11.00
CA PRO A 7 10.98 1.68 -10.60
C PRO A 7 10.36 2.75 -9.71
N ALA A 8 10.75 2.73 -8.44
CA ALA A 8 10.33 3.70 -7.46
C ALA A 8 10.79 5.09 -7.92
N ILE A 9 9.84 5.93 -8.30
CA ILE A 9 10.02 7.38 -8.22
C ILE A 9 10.31 7.68 -6.75
N HIS A 10 11.59 7.86 -6.44
CA HIS A 10 12.08 8.25 -5.12
C HIS A 10 11.61 9.67 -4.84
N ASN A 11 10.36 9.82 -4.45
CA ASN A 11 9.76 11.10 -4.15
C ASN A 11 10.06 11.43 -2.69
N PRO A 12 10.83 12.49 -2.36
CA PRO A 12 11.10 12.90 -0.98
C PRO A 12 9.85 13.45 -0.25
N LEU A 13 8.65 13.31 -0.82
CA LEU A 13 7.40 13.48 -0.09
C LEU A 13 7.34 12.43 1.01
N ARG A 14 7.84 12.82 2.19
CA ARG A 14 7.51 12.30 3.51
C ARG A 14 6.11 11.71 3.43
N GLY A 15 5.86 10.49 3.89
CA GLY A 15 4.51 9.93 3.99
C GLY A 15 3.64 10.66 5.03
N GLY A 16 3.50 11.97 4.87
CA GLY A 16 2.75 12.92 5.71
C GLY A 16 1.69 13.69 4.93
N ASP A 17 1.69 13.67 3.59
CA ASP A 17 0.62 14.27 2.77
C ASP A 17 -0.55 13.29 2.57
N TYR A 18 -1.07 12.75 3.67
CA TYR A 18 -2.28 11.93 3.62
C TYR A 18 -3.47 12.75 3.17
N ARG A 19 -4.37 12.13 2.40
CA ARG A 19 -5.66 12.69 2.05
C ARG A 19 -6.73 11.68 2.37
N MET A 20 -7.56 12.00 3.37
CA MET A 20 -8.62 11.12 3.85
C MET A 20 -8.13 9.70 4.17
N PRO A 21 -7.14 9.52 5.07
CA PRO A 21 -6.73 8.19 5.48
C PRO A 21 -7.89 7.52 6.25
N THR A 22 -8.15 6.25 5.96
CA THR A 22 -9.33 5.54 6.47
C THR A 22 -8.95 4.28 7.27
N GLY A 23 -8.39 3.28 6.61
CA GLY A 23 -7.96 2.01 7.22
C GLY A 23 -6.47 1.99 7.56
N ILE A 24 -6.12 1.24 8.62
CA ILE A 24 -4.74 0.98 9.03
C ILE A 24 -4.57 -0.47 9.48
N ALA A 25 -3.45 -1.08 9.13
CA ALA A 25 -3.04 -2.41 9.60
C ALA A 25 -1.55 -2.43 9.92
N VAL A 26 -1.14 -3.35 10.80
CA VAL A 26 0.26 -3.58 11.15
C VAL A 26 0.57 -5.07 10.99
N ASP A 27 1.63 -5.39 10.26
CA ASP A 27 2.07 -6.78 10.07
C ASP A 27 2.91 -7.28 11.26
N GLN A 28 3.24 -8.57 11.28
CA GLN A 28 4.03 -9.19 12.36
C GLN A 28 5.47 -8.66 12.44
N THR A 29 5.96 -8.01 11.39
CA THR A 29 7.29 -7.38 11.35
C THR A 29 7.25 -5.91 11.81
N GLY A 30 6.08 -5.39 12.16
CA GLY A 30 5.86 -4.01 12.58
C GLY A 30 5.67 -3.03 11.42
N ARG A 31 5.57 -3.51 10.18
CA ARG A 31 5.27 -2.66 9.01
C ARG A 31 3.85 -2.15 9.11
N THR A 32 3.66 -0.85 8.94
CA THR A 32 2.34 -0.22 9.00
C THR A 32 1.83 0.04 7.59
N LEU A 33 0.61 -0.37 7.30
CA LEU A 33 -0.09 -0.11 6.04
C LEU A 33 -1.26 0.83 6.30
N ILE A 34 -1.41 1.86 5.48
CA ILE A 34 -2.47 2.87 5.63
C ILE A 34 -3.18 3.03 4.29
N ALA A 35 -4.51 2.92 4.29
CA ALA A 35 -5.34 3.26 3.14
C ALA A 35 -5.47 4.79 3.04
N ASP A 36 -4.69 5.39 2.15
CA ASP A 36 -4.66 6.82 1.87
C ASP A 36 -5.68 7.15 0.77
N SER A 37 -6.96 7.06 1.14
CA SER A 37 -8.08 6.91 0.20
C SER A 37 -8.18 8.03 -0.83
N GLY A 38 -7.99 9.27 -0.38
CA GLY A 38 -8.07 10.45 -1.23
C GLY A 38 -6.88 10.61 -2.17
N ASN A 39 -5.78 9.88 -1.93
CA ASN A 39 -4.65 9.77 -2.85
C ASN A 39 -4.67 8.45 -3.64
N HIS A 40 -5.69 7.61 -3.45
CA HIS A 40 -5.91 6.38 -4.21
C HIS A 40 -4.72 5.40 -4.16
N ARG A 41 -4.13 5.25 -2.96
CA ARG A 41 -2.96 4.41 -2.73
C ARG A 41 -2.99 3.77 -1.34
N ILE A 42 -2.18 2.73 -1.14
CA ILE A 42 -1.78 2.24 0.17
C ILE A 42 -0.39 2.78 0.48
N VAL A 43 -0.23 3.41 1.63
CA VAL A 43 1.08 3.82 2.16
C VAL A 43 1.62 2.66 3.00
N VAL A 44 2.87 2.29 2.77
CA VAL A 44 3.57 1.22 3.48
C VAL A 44 4.75 1.83 4.22
N ARG A 45 4.78 1.72 5.54
CA ARG A 45 5.83 2.26 6.39
C ARG A 45 6.60 1.12 7.04
N ASN A 46 7.88 1.01 6.70
CA ASN A 46 8.76 0.00 7.28
C ASN A 46 9.20 0.41 8.70
N ALA A 47 9.24 -0.56 9.62
CA ALA A 47 9.49 -0.35 11.03
C ALA A 47 10.93 0.13 11.33
N ASP A 48 11.88 -0.31 10.50
CA ASP A 48 13.32 -0.15 10.67
C ASP A 48 13.86 1.17 10.11
N ALA A 49 13.45 1.55 8.91
CA ALA A 49 14.11 2.60 8.14
C ALA A 49 13.38 3.96 8.17
N ARG A 50 12.19 4.05 8.81
CA ARG A 50 11.27 5.20 8.67
C ARG A 50 11.01 5.57 7.19
N THR A 51 11.15 4.61 6.28
CA THR A 51 10.90 4.78 4.86
C THR A 51 9.42 4.61 4.56
N TRP A 52 9.01 5.24 3.47
CA TRP A 52 7.64 5.22 2.96
C TRP A 52 7.68 4.62 1.56
N ASP A 53 7.05 3.48 1.42
CA ASP A 53 6.72 2.88 0.13
C ASP A 53 5.23 3.11 -0.16
N PHE A 54 4.84 2.94 -1.42
CA PHE A 54 3.48 3.14 -1.85
C PHE A 54 3.07 1.99 -2.76
N TRP A 55 1.85 1.51 -2.60
CA TRP A 55 1.22 0.58 -3.53
C TRP A 55 0.03 1.27 -4.20
N GLY A 56 0.07 1.37 -5.53
CA GLY A 56 -0.86 2.13 -6.35
C GLY A 56 -0.54 3.62 -6.43
N GLY A 57 -1.53 4.41 -6.83
CA GLY A 57 -1.40 5.84 -7.12
C GLY A 57 -0.78 6.11 -8.50
N PRO A 58 -1.38 6.98 -9.35
CA PRO A 58 -2.67 7.68 -9.21
C PRO A 58 -3.89 6.71 -9.32
N ALA A 59 -5.10 7.26 -9.30
CA ALA A 59 -6.33 6.48 -9.38
C ALA A 59 -6.39 5.62 -10.66
N GLY A 60 -6.88 4.38 -10.54
CA GLY A 60 -6.97 3.48 -11.68
C GLY A 60 -7.71 2.18 -11.38
N THR A 61 -7.93 1.38 -12.42
CA THR A 61 -8.76 0.16 -12.39
C THR A 61 -7.96 -1.11 -12.70
N ALA A 62 -6.71 -1.00 -13.10
CA ALA A 62 -5.86 -2.16 -13.34
C ALA A 62 -5.45 -2.85 -12.02
N PRO A 63 -4.96 -4.09 -12.06
CA PRO A 63 -4.39 -4.73 -10.87
C PRO A 63 -3.27 -3.88 -10.26
N GLY A 64 -3.35 -3.65 -8.94
CA GLY A 64 -2.40 -2.81 -8.20
C GLY A 64 -2.68 -1.30 -8.28
N GLU A 65 -3.68 -0.87 -9.05
CA GLU A 65 -4.24 0.49 -9.01
C GLU A 65 -5.50 0.51 -8.12
N PHE A 66 -5.81 1.65 -7.51
CA PHE A 66 -6.95 1.79 -6.62
C PHE A 66 -7.81 3.00 -6.97
N VAL A 67 -9.06 2.98 -6.55
CA VAL A 67 -9.94 4.14 -6.47
C VAL A 67 -10.58 4.12 -5.08
N MET A 68 -10.26 5.14 -4.27
CA MET A 68 -10.73 5.29 -2.89
C MET A 68 -10.63 3.99 -2.06
N PRO A 69 -9.43 3.40 -1.89
CA PRO A 69 -9.28 2.24 -1.03
C PRO A 69 -9.64 2.64 0.41
N MET A 70 -10.56 1.93 1.07
CA MET A 70 -11.08 2.32 2.39
C MET A 70 -10.55 1.48 3.56
N SER A 71 -10.08 0.28 3.28
CA SER A 71 -9.56 -0.62 4.33
C SER A 71 -8.43 -1.47 3.81
N VAL A 72 -7.51 -1.81 4.71
CA VAL A 72 -6.39 -2.69 4.46
C VAL A 72 -6.25 -3.65 5.64
N THR A 73 -5.97 -4.92 5.37
CA THR A 73 -5.62 -5.92 6.37
C THR A 73 -4.42 -6.73 5.91
N VAL A 74 -3.68 -7.29 6.86
CA VAL A 74 -2.54 -8.16 6.59
C VAL A 74 -2.79 -9.53 7.22
N GLY A 75 -2.65 -10.60 6.44
CA GLY A 75 -2.74 -11.98 6.89
C GLY A 75 -1.43 -12.46 7.55
N ALA A 76 -1.51 -13.60 8.24
CA ALA A 76 -0.35 -14.18 8.93
C ALA A 76 0.82 -14.51 7.98
N ASP A 77 0.53 -14.83 6.72
CA ASP A 77 1.52 -15.16 5.70
C ASP A 77 2.10 -13.92 4.98
N GLY A 78 1.70 -12.71 5.40
CA GLY A 78 2.14 -11.45 4.78
C GLY A 78 1.31 -11.01 3.56
N ASP A 79 0.23 -11.72 3.25
CA ASP A 79 -0.74 -11.30 2.24
C ASP A 79 -1.53 -10.07 2.70
N VAL A 80 -1.72 -9.13 1.80
CA VAL A 80 -2.41 -7.87 2.05
C VAL A 80 -3.68 -7.84 1.25
N ALA A 81 -4.81 -7.65 1.93
CA ALA A 81 -6.10 -7.45 1.28
C ALA A 81 -6.55 -6.00 1.45
N VAL A 82 -7.00 -5.40 0.35
CA VAL A 82 -7.45 -4.00 0.28
C VAL A 82 -8.87 -3.95 -0.23
N ALA A 83 -9.73 -3.24 0.50
CA ALA A 83 -11.06 -2.88 0.03
C ALA A 83 -10.98 -1.66 -0.89
N ASP A 84 -10.87 -1.92 -2.20
CA ASP A 84 -10.76 -0.92 -3.27
C ASP A 84 -12.15 -0.39 -3.64
N THR A 85 -12.71 0.42 -2.74
CA THR A 85 -14.15 0.67 -2.66
C THR A 85 -14.70 1.41 -3.87
N GLY A 86 -13.95 2.35 -4.45
CA GLY A 86 -14.37 3.05 -5.66
C GLY A 86 -14.31 2.19 -6.93
N ASN A 87 -13.69 1.00 -6.87
CA ASN A 87 -13.69 0.01 -7.93
C ASN A 87 -14.58 -1.20 -7.62
N ASP A 88 -15.37 -1.16 -6.54
CA ASP A 88 -16.28 -2.23 -6.11
C ASP A 88 -15.60 -3.62 -5.99
N ARG A 89 -14.34 -3.66 -5.55
CA ARG A 89 -13.56 -4.91 -5.50
C ARG A 89 -12.69 -5.03 -4.25
N ILE A 90 -12.25 -6.27 -4.00
CA ILE A 90 -11.15 -6.58 -3.08
C ILE A 90 -9.94 -6.96 -3.93
N GLN A 91 -8.78 -6.37 -3.63
CA GLN A 91 -7.50 -6.78 -4.20
C GLN A 91 -6.64 -7.44 -3.13
N ILE A 92 -6.00 -8.56 -3.47
CA ILE A 92 -5.12 -9.31 -2.57
C ILE A 92 -3.75 -9.45 -3.23
N ALA A 93 -2.68 -9.11 -2.51
CA ALA A 93 -1.31 -9.26 -2.98
C ALA A 93 -0.35 -9.56 -1.83
N THR A 94 0.70 -10.33 -2.10
CA THR A 94 1.79 -10.56 -1.15
C THR A 94 2.80 -9.41 -1.21
N LEU A 95 2.92 -8.61 -0.15
CA LEU A 95 3.92 -7.54 -0.08
C LEU A 95 5.28 -8.08 0.37
N ARG A 96 6.08 -8.55 -0.58
CA ARG A 96 7.46 -8.95 -0.30
C ARG A 96 8.31 -7.72 0.03
N PRO A 97 9.24 -7.82 1.01
CA PRO A 97 10.26 -6.78 1.19
C PRO A 97 11.00 -6.57 -0.13
N ALA A 98 11.35 -5.33 -0.46
CA ALA A 98 12.29 -5.08 -1.54
C ALA A 98 13.60 -5.77 -1.15
N THR A 99 13.98 -6.84 -1.86
CA THR A 99 15.28 -7.47 -1.68
C THR A 99 16.35 -6.42 -1.93
N SER A 100 17.19 -6.16 -0.92
CA SER A 100 18.44 -5.42 -1.11
C SER A 100 19.25 -6.16 -2.17
N ALA A 101 19.44 -5.54 -3.33
CA ALA A 101 20.41 -5.98 -4.32
C ALA A 101 21.84 -5.71 -3.83
#